data_AF-A0A7V9I931-F1
#
_entry.id   AF-A0A7V9I931-F1
#
_cell.length_a   1.000
_cell.length_b   1.000
_cell.length_c   1.000
_cell.angle_alpha   90.00
_cell.angle_beta   90.00
_cell.angle_gamma   90.00
#
_symmetry.space_group_name_H-M   'P 1'
#
loop_
_entity.id
_entity.type
_entity.pdbx_description
1 polymer ?
#
loop_
_entity_poly.entity_id
_entity_poly.type
_entity_poly.pdbx_seq_one_letter_code
_entity_poly.pdbx_strand_id
1 'polypeptide(L)'
;MRLYLVRHAWTMPTGPDPHRWPLSPEGEAEARQLAQARFWRDIDSLYSSPEEKAVETVRSAAQQYGLEIRLDERLKEVRRPPGWADDYPALVRRYLEEEKAPEGWEPVGEATERITACIRDVERKHEGERVAVCGHGLALTLFLGTLDGVVGGPYTTWQLMGFGQVSVVERGRLLQEFGDPERLGLVVRRAEQGDFAATSTLLAELGRPEVSDEQQEAARQIYERHVNAEDVESLIVTRDSTPVGFLSLHIR
;
A
#
# COMPACT_ATOMS: atom_id res chain seq x y z
N MET A 1 3.52 20.23 -10.07
CA MET A 1 4.32 19.22 -9.40
C MET A 1 3.57 17.90 -9.42
N ARG A 2 4.28 16.79 -9.59
CA ARG A 2 3.78 15.43 -9.35
C ARG A 2 4.49 14.85 -8.14
N LEU A 3 3.74 14.40 -7.15
CA LEU A 3 4.24 13.89 -5.88
C LEU A 3 4.12 12.37 -5.84
N TYR A 4 5.22 11.68 -5.56
CA TYR A 4 5.29 10.25 -5.35
C TYR A 4 5.47 9.99 -3.85
N LEU A 5 4.42 9.55 -3.17
CA LEU A 5 4.42 9.25 -1.74
C LEU A 5 4.84 7.79 -1.54
N VAL A 6 5.97 7.55 -0.90
CA VAL A 6 6.53 6.21 -0.66
C VAL A 6 6.37 5.84 0.80
N ARG A 7 5.67 4.74 1.10
CA ARG A 7 5.72 4.14 2.46
C ARG A 7 7.02 3.36 2.59
N HIS A 8 7.68 3.48 3.74
CA HIS A 8 8.87 2.66 4.03
C HIS A 8 8.60 1.15 3.83
N ALA A 9 9.65 0.38 3.52
CA ALA A 9 9.60 -1.07 3.36
C ALA A 9 9.46 -1.80 4.71
N TRP A 10 9.21 -3.11 4.66
CA TRP A 10 8.93 -3.92 5.85
C TRP A 10 10.05 -3.84 6.89
N THR A 11 9.66 -3.78 8.17
CA THR A 11 10.60 -3.59 9.29
C THR A 11 10.76 -4.83 10.14
N MET A 12 11.90 -4.96 10.79
CA MET A 12 12.12 -5.94 11.85
C MET A 12 11.97 -5.26 13.22
N PRO A 13 10.98 -5.64 14.05
CA PRO A 13 10.87 -5.14 15.41
C PRO A 13 12.04 -5.60 16.28
N THR A 14 12.96 -4.68 16.64
CA THR A 14 14.17 -4.97 17.44
C THR A 14 14.08 -4.52 18.89
N GLY A 15 12.97 -3.88 19.28
CA GLY A 15 12.74 -3.35 20.62
C GLY A 15 11.40 -2.61 20.72
N PRO A 16 11.11 -1.98 21.87
CA PRO A 16 9.81 -1.34 22.11
C PRO A 16 9.64 0.01 21.38
N ASP A 17 10.72 0.58 20.83
CA ASP A 17 10.68 1.85 20.11
C ASP A 17 10.57 1.64 18.59
N PRO A 18 9.38 1.86 17.98
CA PRO A 18 9.17 1.65 16.56
C PRO A 18 9.92 2.65 15.67
N HIS A 19 10.37 3.78 16.19
CA HIS A 19 11.16 4.75 15.42
C HIS A 19 12.57 4.22 15.10
N ARG A 20 13.03 3.22 15.85
CA ARG A 20 14.35 2.59 15.72
C ARG A 20 14.34 1.23 15.04
N TRP A 21 13.19 0.76 14.56
CA TRP A 21 13.13 -0.51 13.85
C TRP A 21 13.83 -0.37 12.49
N PRO A 22 14.85 -1.20 12.20
CA PRO A 22 15.47 -1.27 10.89
C PRO A 22 14.54 -1.99 9.89
N LEU A 23 14.93 -2.00 8.63
CA LEU A 23 14.30 -2.91 7.67
C LEU A 23 14.52 -4.38 8.05
N SER A 24 13.58 -5.25 7.71
CA SER A 24 13.81 -6.69 7.72
C SER A 24 14.54 -7.13 6.45
N PRO A 25 15.08 -8.36 6.38
CA PRO A 25 15.65 -8.89 5.14
C PRO A 25 14.67 -8.84 3.95
N GLU A 26 13.38 -9.09 4.20
CA GLU A 26 12.31 -8.94 3.22
C GLU A 26 12.11 -7.48 2.83
N GLY A 27 12.10 -6.56 3.81
CA GLY A 27 12.01 -5.13 3.56
C GLY A 27 13.19 -4.57 2.76
N GLU A 28 14.41 -5.09 2.97
CA GLU A 28 15.55 -4.75 2.12
C GLU A 28 15.35 -5.24 0.67
N ALA A 29 14.75 -6.42 0.48
CA ALA A 29 14.43 -6.93 -0.85
C ALA A 29 13.34 -6.08 -1.52
N GLU A 30 12.31 -5.68 -0.77
CA GLU A 30 11.28 -4.74 -1.22
C GLU A 30 11.89 -3.39 -1.63
N ALA A 31 12.81 -2.84 -0.84
CA ALA A 31 13.51 -1.59 -1.15
C ALA A 31 14.35 -1.70 -2.44
N ARG A 32 15.07 -2.82 -2.62
CA ARG A 32 15.82 -3.10 -3.86
C ARG A 32 14.90 -3.24 -5.07
N GLN A 33 13.74 -3.88 -4.91
CA GLN A 33 12.74 -4.00 -5.96
C GLN A 33 12.12 -2.64 -6.30
N LEU A 34 11.77 -1.85 -5.29
CA LEU A 34 11.24 -0.51 -5.45
C LEU A 34 12.21 0.37 -6.25
N ALA A 35 13.52 0.26 -6.02
CA ALA A 35 14.54 1.01 -6.78
C ALA A 35 14.54 0.69 -8.29
N GLN A 36 14.02 -0.47 -8.71
CA GLN A 36 13.87 -0.81 -10.13
C GLN A 36 12.64 -0.18 -10.79
N ALA A 37 11.75 0.46 -10.01
CA ALA A 37 10.55 1.07 -10.55
C ALA A 37 10.91 2.22 -11.51
N ARG A 38 10.29 2.20 -12.70
CA ARG A 38 10.60 3.13 -13.80
C ARG A 38 10.49 4.62 -13.42
N PHE A 39 9.58 4.96 -12.51
CA PHE A 39 9.30 6.35 -12.15
C PHE A 39 10.50 7.05 -11.52
N TRP A 40 11.45 6.30 -10.92
CA TRP A 40 12.63 6.89 -10.30
C TRP A 40 13.54 7.63 -11.30
N ARG A 41 13.55 7.21 -12.57
CA ARG A 41 14.33 7.89 -13.64
C ARG A 41 13.88 9.33 -13.88
N ASP A 42 12.64 9.59 -13.50
CA ASP A 42 11.91 10.81 -13.78
C ASP A 42 11.81 11.69 -12.53
N ILE A 43 12.33 11.27 -11.37
CA ILE A 43 12.29 12.05 -10.13
C ILE A 43 13.38 13.12 -10.15
N ASP A 44 12.98 14.37 -9.92
CA ASP A 44 13.88 15.53 -9.85
C ASP A 44 14.42 15.74 -8.43
N SER A 45 13.61 15.41 -7.41
CA SER A 45 13.95 15.63 -6.00
C SER A 45 13.40 14.52 -5.09
N LEU A 46 14.18 14.14 -4.08
CA LEU A 46 13.82 13.11 -3.11
C LEU A 46 13.90 13.66 -1.69
N TYR A 47 12.79 13.55 -0.96
CA TYR A 47 12.71 13.82 0.47
C TYR A 47 12.43 12.54 1.24
N SER A 48 12.90 12.45 2.48
CA SER A 48 12.63 11.33 3.36
C SER A 48 12.47 11.76 4.80
N SER A 49 11.66 11.01 5.54
CA SER A 49 11.76 10.96 7.00
C SER A 49 13.21 10.64 7.43
N PRO A 50 13.72 11.25 8.51
CA PRO A 50 15.04 10.94 9.04
C PRO A 50 15.10 9.58 9.74
N GLU A 51 13.97 8.92 10.00
CA GLU A 51 13.96 7.56 10.57
C GLU A 51 14.65 6.57 9.62
N GLU A 52 15.50 5.71 10.20
CA GLU A 52 16.40 4.80 9.48
C GLU A 52 15.68 4.03 8.38
N LYS A 53 14.61 3.30 8.73
CA LYS A 53 13.78 2.53 7.78
C LYS A 53 13.31 3.31 6.54
N ALA A 54 12.96 4.59 6.69
CA ALA A 54 12.51 5.42 5.56
C ALA A 54 13.69 5.77 4.65
N VAL A 55 14.83 6.16 5.24
CA VAL A 55 16.08 6.42 4.50
C VAL A 55 16.57 5.17 3.78
N GLU A 56 16.57 4.01 4.44
CA GLU A 56 17.01 2.74 3.85
C GLU A 56 16.15 2.33 2.66
N THR A 57 14.82 2.54 2.76
CA THR A 57 13.85 2.20 1.71
C THR A 57 14.18 2.86 0.37
N VAL A 58 14.61 4.12 0.39
CA VAL A 58 14.91 4.88 -0.83
C VAL A 58 16.40 4.93 -1.16
N ARG A 59 17.28 4.39 -0.31
CA ARG A 59 18.74 4.48 -0.48
C ARG A 59 19.22 3.88 -1.79
N SER A 60 18.74 2.71 -2.16
CA SER A 60 19.12 2.06 -3.42
C SER A 60 18.68 2.87 -4.64
N ALA A 61 17.47 3.44 -4.62
CA ALA A 61 16.99 4.31 -5.69
C ALA A 61 17.85 5.59 -5.77
N ALA A 62 18.11 6.23 -4.63
CA ALA A 62 18.93 7.44 -4.57
C ALA A 62 20.32 7.23 -5.16
N GLN A 63 20.98 6.12 -4.81
CA GLN A 63 22.29 5.75 -5.37
C GLN A 63 22.22 5.46 -6.86
N GLN A 64 21.21 4.70 -7.31
CA GLN A 64 21.06 4.28 -8.70
C GLN A 64 20.79 5.45 -9.66
N TYR A 65 20.04 6.46 -9.21
CA TYR A 65 19.63 7.60 -10.05
C TYR A 65 20.33 8.92 -9.68
N GLY A 66 21.29 8.88 -8.75
CA GLY A 66 22.07 10.06 -8.35
C GLY A 66 21.25 11.13 -7.62
N LEU A 67 20.22 10.72 -6.86
CA LEU A 67 19.36 11.63 -6.12
C LEU A 67 19.93 11.91 -4.72
N GLU A 68 19.89 13.17 -4.31
CA GLU A 68 20.16 13.57 -2.92
C GLU A 68 18.94 13.23 -2.04
N ILE A 69 19.16 12.53 -0.92
CA ILE A 69 18.10 12.27 0.07
C ILE A 69 18.01 13.47 1.02
N ARG A 70 16.99 14.31 0.84
CA ARG A 70 16.74 15.47 1.71
C ARG A 70 15.92 15.07 2.91
N LEU A 71 16.47 15.20 4.10
CA LEU A 71 15.78 14.83 5.33
C LEU A 71 14.87 15.95 5.81
N ASP A 72 13.62 15.63 6.15
CA ASP A 72 12.70 16.56 6.79
C ASP A 72 12.04 15.91 8.03
N GLU A 73 12.26 16.52 9.18
CA GLU A 73 11.72 16.11 10.49
C GLU A 73 10.18 16.02 10.49
N ARG A 74 9.52 16.76 9.60
CA ARG A 74 8.07 16.79 9.46
C ARG A 74 7.50 15.57 8.74
N LEU A 75 8.36 14.68 8.23
CA LEU A 75 7.99 13.41 7.62
C LEU A 75 8.03 12.22 8.60
N LYS A 76 8.50 12.40 9.84
CA LYS A 76 8.50 11.35 10.87
C LYS A 76 7.12 10.74 11.11
N GLU A 77 7.10 9.48 11.54
CA GLU A 77 5.86 8.79 11.90
C GLU A 77 5.17 9.50 13.07
N VAL A 78 3.85 9.30 13.18
CA VAL A 78 3.07 9.72 14.36
C VAL A 78 3.74 9.22 15.63
N ARG A 79 4.07 10.16 16.53
CA ARG A 79 4.68 9.82 17.83
C ARG A 79 3.67 9.04 18.68
N ARG A 80 4.12 7.92 19.25
CA ARG A 80 3.34 7.10 20.17
C ARG A 80 4.23 6.54 21.30
N PRO A 81 3.65 6.14 22.44
CA PRO A 81 4.42 5.53 23.52
C PRO A 81 5.17 4.27 23.05
N PRO A 82 6.39 4.02 23.56
CA PRO A 82 7.08 2.78 23.27
C PRO A 82 6.33 1.61 23.92
N GLY A 83 6.32 0.47 23.25
CA GLY A 83 5.64 -0.72 23.74
C GLY A 83 5.00 -1.55 22.63
N TRP A 84 4.58 -2.75 23.01
CA TRP A 84 3.79 -3.63 22.16
C TRP A 84 2.31 -3.35 22.44
N ALA A 85 1.52 -3.16 21.39
CA ALA A 85 0.09 -3.04 21.50
C ALA A 85 -0.56 -4.37 21.12
N ASP A 86 -1.40 -4.90 22.01
CA ASP A 86 -2.12 -6.16 21.76
C ASP A 86 -3.08 -6.06 20.56
N ASP A 87 -3.72 -4.90 20.39
CA ASP A 87 -4.56 -4.58 19.23
C ASP A 87 -4.16 -3.24 18.61
N TYR A 88 -3.02 -3.26 17.91
CA TYR A 88 -2.54 -2.09 17.18
C TYR A 88 -3.54 -1.60 16.11
N PRO A 89 -4.20 -2.47 15.30
CA PRO A 89 -5.25 -2.05 14.38
C PRO A 89 -6.39 -1.24 15.02
N ALA A 90 -6.89 -1.65 16.20
CA ALA A 90 -7.93 -0.89 16.90
C ALA A 90 -7.44 0.49 17.35
N LEU A 91 -6.20 0.59 17.84
CA LEU A 91 -5.60 1.88 18.22
C LEU A 91 -5.44 2.81 17.01
N VAL A 92 -5.02 2.27 15.86
CA VAL A 92 -4.90 3.03 14.61
C VAL A 92 -6.27 3.51 14.13
N ARG A 93 -7.28 2.65 14.14
CA ARG A 93 -8.66 3.04 13.80
C ARG A 93 -9.15 4.18 14.68
N ARG A 94 -9.00 4.03 16.00
CA ARG A 94 -9.34 5.07 16.98
C ARG A 94 -8.59 6.38 16.70
N TYR A 95 -7.31 6.29 16.41
CA TYR A 95 -6.48 7.47 16.11
C TYR A 95 -6.95 8.22 14.87
N LEU A 96 -7.36 7.51 13.81
CA LEU A 96 -7.74 8.12 12.54
C LEU A 96 -9.21 8.56 12.49
N GLU A 97 -10.11 7.85 13.18
CA GLU A 97 -11.56 8.02 13.02
C GLU A 97 -12.27 8.66 14.24
N GLU A 98 -11.61 8.78 15.40
CA GLU A 98 -12.18 9.44 16.59
C GLU A 98 -11.60 10.85 16.84
N GLU A 99 -12.35 11.71 17.53
CA GLU A 99 -11.92 13.07 17.86
C GLU A 99 -10.69 13.13 18.77
N LYS A 100 -10.51 12.12 19.64
CA LYS A 100 -9.43 12.07 20.63
C LYS A 100 -8.48 10.93 20.32
N ALA A 101 -7.22 11.30 20.08
CA ALA A 101 -6.13 10.36 19.94
C ALA A 101 -6.01 9.45 21.19
N PRO A 102 -5.51 8.20 21.04
CA PRO A 102 -5.17 7.36 22.17
C PRO A 102 -4.17 8.05 23.11
N GLU A 103 -4.18 7.67 24.38
CA GLU A 103 -3.33 8.29 25.40
C GLU A 103 -1.83 8.22 25.02
N GLY A 104 -1.16 9.36 25.11
CA GLY A 104 0.28 9.49 24.79
C GLY A 104 0.62 9.55 23.30
N TRP A 105 -0.35 9.44 22.40
CA TRP A 105 -0.13 9.64 20.96
C TRP A 105 -0.08 11.14 20.61
N GLU A 106 0.67 11.48 19.56
CA GLU A 106 0.65 12.82 18.96
C GLU A 106 -0.78 13.21 18.59
N PRO A 107 -1.25 14.43 18.88
CA PRO A 107 -2.58 14.83 18.43
C PRO A 107 -2.71 14.81 16.91
N VAL A 108 -3.84 14.30 16.39
CA VAL A 108 -4.13 14.19 14.95
C VAL A 108 -3.90 15.52 14.22
N GLY A 109 -4.38 16.62 14.79
CA GLY A 109 -4.22 17.96 14.21
C GLY A 109 -2.76 18.41 14.11
N GLU A 110 -1.94 18.13 15.12
CA GLU A 110 -0.51 18.48 15.11
C GLU A 110 0.25 17.67 14.04
N ALA A 111 0.01 16.36 14.00
CA ALA A 111 0.63 15.48 13.01
C ALA A 111 0.21 15.86 11.58
N THR A 112 -1.08 16.14 11.37
CA THR A 112 -1.66 16.55 10.07
C THR A 112 -1.07 17.89 9.60
N GLU A 113 -1.02 18.88 10.48
CA GLU A 113 -0.45 20.20 10.16
C GLU A 113 1.03 20.07 9.80
N ARG A 114 1.79 19.27 10.57
CA ARG A 114 3.22 19.05 10.35
C ARG A 114 3.50 18.42 8.98
N ILE A 115 2.84 17.30 8.65
CA ILE A 115 3.05 16.62 7.37
C ILE A 115 2.58 17.50 6.20
N THR A 116 1.44 18.17 6.34
CA THR A 116 0.88 19.02 5.28
C THR A 116 1.75 20.25 5.04
N ALA A 117 2.30 20.87 6.09
CA ALA A 117 3.25 21.97 5.96
C ALA A 117 4.51 21.54 5.20
N CYS A 118 5.02 20.33 5.45
CA CYS A 118 6.14 19.77 4.69
C CYS A 118 5.80 19.66 3.20
N ILE A 119 4.68 19.03 2.86
CA ILE A 119 4.30 18.83 1.46
C ILE A 119 4.03 20.17 0.76
N ARG A 120 3.36 21.13 1.41
CA ARG A 120 3.14 22.47 0.85
C ARG A 120 4.46 23.21 0.58
N ASP A 121 5.45 23.04 1.44
CA ASP A 121 6.77 23.64 1.23
C ASP A 121 7.51 23.00 0.06
N VAL A 122 7.42 21.67 -0.07
CA VAL A 122 7.94 20.92 -1.22
C VAL A 122 7.26 21.39 -2.50
N GLU A 123 5.94 21.50 -2.52
CA GLU A 123 5.15 22.01 -3.65
C GLU A 123 5.58 23.39 -4.11
N ARG A 124 5.81 24.32 -3.17
CA ARG A 124 6.27 25.68 -3.50
C ARG A 124 7.69 25.71 -4.05
N LYS A 125 8.56 24.79 -3.63
CA LYS A 125 9.97 24.73 -4.07
C LYS A 125 10.14 24.05 -5.42
N HIS A 126 9.25 23.12 -5.76
CA HIS A 126 9.40 22.18 -6.86
C HIS A 126 8.26 22.30 -7.88
N GLU A 127 7.94 23.53 -8.29
CA GLU A 127 6.90 23.76 -9.29
C GLU A 127 7.29 23.11 -10.63
N GLY A 128 6.35 22.40 -11.26
CA GLY A 128 6.60 21.65 -12.49
C GLY A 128 7.40 20.34 -12.35
N GLU A 129 8.07 20.11 -11.23
CA GLU A 129 8.93 18.93 -11.00
C GLU A 129 8.15 17.70 -10.51
N ARG A 130 8.82 16.55 -10.55
CA ARG A 130 8.41 15.25 -10.02
C ARG A 130 9.21 14.97 -8.76
N VAL A 131 8.53 14.91 -7.62
CA VAL A 131 9.17 14.78 -6.31
C VAL A 131 8.76 13.47 -5.66
N ALA A 132 9.72 12.72 -5.13
CA ALA A 132 9.46 11.58 -4.26
C ALA A 132 9.58 11.99 -2.79
N VAL A 133 8.65 11.53 -1.95
CA VAL A 133 8.65 11.72 -0.50
C VAL A 133 8.48 10.36 0.17
N CYS A 134 9.48 9.94 0.95
CA CYS A 134 9.38 8.72 1.74
C CYS A 134 8.99 9.00 3.20
N GLY A 135 7.97 8.30 3.67
CA GLY A 135 7.42 8.47 5.01
C GLY A 135 6.79 7.18 5.54
N HIS A 136 5.76 7.34 6.35
CA HIS A 136 5.20 6.26 7.17
C HIS A 136 3.68 6.17 7.03
N GLY A 137 3.13 5.04 7.48
CA GLY A 137 1.73 4.72 7.27
C GLY A 137 0.78 5.78 7.78
N LEU A 138 0.86 6.13 9.08
CA LEU A 138 -0.11 7.07 9.67
C LEU A 138 0.12 8.48 9.13
N ALA A 139 1.37 8.97 9.11
CA ALA A 139 1.68 10.30 8.61
C ALA A 139 1.19 10.52 7.16
N LEU A 140 1.39 9.54 6.27
CA LEU A 140 0.90 9.63 4.89
C LEU A 140 -0.63 9.53 4.79
N THR A 141 -1.27 8.69 5.62
CA THR A 141 -2.75 8.63 5.69
C THR A 141 -3.34 9.97 6.10
N LEU A 142 -2.76 10.65 7.10
CA LEU A 142 -3.21 11.98 7.53
C LEU A 142 -3.14 12.99 6.37
N PHE A 143 -2.02 13.02 5.64
CA PHE A 143 -1.88 13.90 4.46
C PHE A 143 -2.92 13.59 3.38
N LEU A 144 -3.10 12.31 3.04
CA LEU A 144 -4.08 11.90 2.04
C LEU A 144 -5.51 12.30 2.44
N GLY A 145 -5.86 12.16 3.73
CA GLY A 145 -7.15 12.62 4.24
C GLY A 145 -7.42 14.10 3.99
N THR A 146 -6.38 14.95 4.00
CA THR A 146 -6.53 16.38 3.69
C THR A 146 -6.93 16.66 2.24
N LEU A 147 -6.59 15.77 1.30
CA LEU A 147 -6.97 15.91 -0.11
C LEU A 147 -8.47 15.67 -0.31
N ASP A 148 -9.05 14.79 0.50
CA ASP A 148 -10.47 14.42 0.46
C ASP A 148 -11.33 15.21 1.47
N GLY A 149 -10.72 16.11 2.25
CA GLY A 149 -11.40 16.87 3.29
C GLY A 149 -11.83 16.03 4.51
N VAL A 150 -11.21 14.86 4.71
CA VAL A 150 -11.47 13.95 5.82
C VAL A 150 -10.40 14.15 6.90
N VAL A 151 -10.80 14.67 8.06
CA VAL A 151 -9.91 14.80 9.22
C VAL A 151 -9.44 13.42 9.68
N GLY A 152 -8.14 13.24 9.92
CA GLY A 152 -7.53 11.93 10.25
C GLY A 152 -7.35 11.01 9.03
N GLY A 153 -8.28 11.03 8.09
CA GLY A 153 -8.28 10.17 6.91
C GLY A 153 -8.87 8.78 7.21
N PRO A 154 -9.37 8.05 6.21
CA PRO A 154 -10.02 6.76 6.43
C PRO A 154 -9.05 5.70 6.96
N TYR A 155 -9.48 4.89 7.94
CA TYR A 155 -8.69 3.73 8.39
C TYR A 155 -8.36 2.76 7.25
N THR A 156 -9.27 2.64 6.27
CA THR A 156 -9.09 1.81 5.07
C THR A 156 -7.89 2.24 4.23
N THR A 157 -7.61 3.54 4.11
CA THR A 157 -6.42 4.04 3.42
C THR A 157 -5.14 3.52 4.08
N TRP A 158 -5.07 3.56 5.42
CA TRP A 158 -3.93 3.01 6.15
C TRP A 158 -3.83 1.49 6.00
N GLN A 159 -4.96 0.78 6.06
CA GLN A 159 -5.03 -0.68 5.96
C GLN A 159 -4.55 -1.20 4.60
N LEU A 160 -4.88 -0.49 3.51
CA LEU A 160 -4.48 -0.84 2.15
C LEU A 160 -3.05 -0.40 1.80
N MET A 161 -2.44 0.47 2.61
CA MET A 161 -1.11 0.98 2.37
C MET A 161 -0.04 -0.08 2.63
N GLY A 162 0.32 -0.87 1.62
CA GLY A 162 1.41 -1.85 1.75
C GLY A 162 2.77 -1.21 2.00
N PHE A 163 3.68 -1.94 2.65
CA PHE A 163 5.08 -1.51 2.79
C PHE A 163 5.76 -1.46 1.41
N GLY A 164 6.70 -0.51 1.24
CA GLY A 164 7.40 -0.29 -0.02
C GLY A 164 6.51 0.16 -1.18
N GLN A 165 5.23 0.44 -0.94
CA GLN A 165 4.32 0.93 -1.96
C GLN A 165 4.46 2.44 -2.16
N VAL A 166 3.86 2.91 -3.26
CA VAL A 166 3.90 4.31 -3.71
C VAL A 166 2.50 4.74 -4.14
N SER A 167 2.11 5.94 -3.75
CA SER A 167 0.93 6.64 -4.25
C SER A 167 1.37 7.87 -5.05
N VAL A 168 0.55 8.32 -6.00
CA VAL A 168 0.86 9.47 -6.84
C VAL A 168 -0.22 10.54 -6.67
N VAL A 169 0.19 11.76 -6.36
CA VAL A 169 -0.67 12.95 -6.24
C VAL A 169 -0.21 14.01 -7.24
N GLU A 170 -1.15 14.63 -7.95
CA GLU A 170 -0.86 15.74 -8.86
C GLU A 170 -1.96 16.79 -8.75
N ARG A 171 -1.57 18.06 -8.54
CA ARG A 171 -2.51 19.20 -8.40
C ARG A 171 -3.60 18.95 -7.35
N GLY A 172 -3.21 18.40 -6.20
CA GLY A 172 -4.11 18.08 -5.09
C GLY A 172 -5.07 16.91 -5.37
N ARG A 173 -4.87 16.14 -6.43
CA ARG A 173 -5.68 14.95 -6.76
C ARG A 173 -4.86 13.69 -6.68
N LEU A 174 -5.44 12.66 -6.06
CA LEU A 174 -4.89 11.32 -6.06
C LEU A 174 -5.01 10.72 -7.46
N LEU A 175 -3.87 10.46 -8.11
CA LEU A 175 -3.82 9.80 -9.42
C LEU A 175 -3.61 8.29 -9.29
N GLN A 176 -3.01 7.86 -8.18
CA GLN A 176 -2.76 6.46 -7.90
C GLN A 176 -2.84 6.24 -6.39
N GLU A 177 -3.72 5.34 -5.95
CA GLU A 177 -3.87 4.96 -4.56
C GLU A 177 -2.82 3.93 -4.14
N PHE A 178 -2.61 3.80 -2.83
CA PHE A 178 -1.93 2.62 -2.32
C PHE A 178 -2.84 1.39 -2.43
N GLY A 179 -2.24 0.21 -2.59
CA GLY A 179 -3.00 -1.04 -2.73
C GLY A 179 -3.69 -1.23 -4.09
N ASP A 180 -3.47 -0.35 -5.07
CA ASP A 180 -4.01 -0.47 -6.42
C ASP A 180 -3.63 -1.83 -7.05
N PRO A 181 -4.60 -2.73 -7.33
CA PRO A 181 -4.35 -4.06 -7.89
C PRO A 181 -3.60 -4.01 -9.21
N GLU A 182 -3.83 -2.99 -10.04
CA GLU A 182 -3.14 -2.84 -11.33
C GLU A 182 -1.62 -2.77 -11.14
N ARG A 183 -1.17 -2.30 -9.97
CA ARG A 183 0.25 -2.19 -9.62
C ARG A 183 0.89 -3.48 -9.11
N LEU A 184 0.09 -4.43 -8.63
CA LEU A 184 0.55 -5.80 -8.33
C LEU A 184 0.70 -6.64 -9.61
N GLY A 185 0.53 -6.01 -10.78
CA GLY A 185 0.35 -6.68 -12.06
C GLY A 185 -0.93 -7.49 -12.08
N LEU A 186 -1.88 -7.20 -11.19
CA LEU A 186 -3.10 -7.99 -11.02
C LEU A 186 -4.24 -7.36 -11.79
N VAL A 187 -4.82 -8.13 -12.70
CA VAL A 187 -6.08 -7.78 -13.35
C VAL A 187 -7.18 -8.57 -12.64
N VAL A 188 -8.13 -7.85 -12.04
CA VAL A 188 -9.33 -8.45 -11.46
C VAL A 188 -10.47 -8.27 -12.46
N ARG A 189 -11.09 -9.37 -12.87
CA ARG A 189 -12.27 -9.34 -13.73
C ARG A 189 -13.29 -10.39 -13.30
N ARG A 190 -14.51 -10.25 -13.80
CA ARG A 190 -15.54 -11.30 -13.66
C ARG A 190 -15.01 -12.59 -14.29
N ALA A 191 -15.20 -13.69 -13.58
CA ALA A 191 -14.92 -15.02 -14.09
C ALA A 191 -15.98 -15.40 -15.12
N GLU A 192 -15.54 -16.00 -16.21
CA GLU A 192 -16.39 -16.43 -17.32
C GLU A 192 -16.39 -17.96 -17.42
N GLN A 193 -17.32 -18.52 -18.20
CA GLN A 193 -17.41 -19.97 -18.43
C GLN A 193 -16.10 -20.54 -19.01
N GLY A 194 -15.40 -19.76 -19.84
CA GLY A 194 -14.10 -20.12 -20.42
C GLY A 194 -12.96 -20.26 -19.41
N ASP A 195 -13.12 -19.76 -18.18
CA ASP A 195 -12.08 -19.80 -17.15
C ASP A 195 -12.06 -21.11 -16.35
N PHE A 196 -12.90 -22.09 -16.68
CA PHE A 196 -13.02 -23.35 -15.93
C PHE A 196 -11.66 -24.06 -15.76
N ALA A 197 -10.91 -24.25 -16.85
CA ALA A 197 -9.63 -24.97 -16.79
C ALA A 197 -8.59 -24.22 -15.94
N ALA A 198 -8.47 -22.91 -16.18
CA ALA A 198 -7.62 -22.00 -15.42
C ALA A 198 -7.94 -22.02 -13.92
N THR A 199 -9.22 -21.94 -13.58
CA THR A 199 -9.70 -21.93 -12.19
C THR A 199 -9.49 -23.28 -11.51
N SER A 200 -9.79 -24.39 -12.20
CA SER A 200 -9.60 -25.73 -11.65
C SER A 200 -8.13 -26.01 -11.32
N THR A 201 -7.21 -25.63 -12.21
CA THR A 201 -5.77 -25.76 -11.95
C THR A 201 -5.34 -24.90 -10.77
N LEU A 202 -5.74 -23.63 -10.74
CA LEU A 202 -5.42 -22.73 -9.63
C LEU A 202 -5.94 -23.26 -8.28
N LEU A 203 -7.18 -23.76 -8.22
CA LEU A 203 -7.74 -24.30 -6.99
C LEU A 203 -6.97 -25.54 -6.51
N ALA A 204 -6.53 -26.40 -7.43
CA ALA A 204 -5.68 -27.55 -7.10
C ALA A 204 -4.32 -27.12 -6.53
N GLU A 205 -3.66 -26.13 -7.16
CA GLU A 205 -2.41 -25.54 -6.65
C GLU A 205 -2.58 -24.94 -5.24
N LEU A 206 -3.76 -24.39 -4.95
CA LEU A 206 -4.15 -23.88 -3.62
C LEU A 206 -4.63 -24.99 -2.65
N GLY A 207 -4.44 -26.26 -3.00
CA GLY A 207 -4.70 -27.42 -2.14
C GLY A 207 -6.14 -27.91 -2.13
N ARG A 208 -6.97 -27.55 -3.12
CA ARG A 208 -8.27 -28.20 -3.34
C ARG A 208 -8.08 -29.53 -4.09
N PRO A 209 -9.02 -30.48 -3.97
CA PRO A 209 -8.94 -31.73 -4.72
C PRO A 209 -8.85 -31.48 -6.23
N GLU A 210 -7.93 -32.17 -6.90
CA GLU A 210 -7.85 -32.18 -8.36
C GLU A 210 -9.11 -32.80 -8.97
N VAL A 211 -9.56 -32.21 -10.08
CA VAL A 211 -10.68 -32.74 -10.87
C VAL A 211 -10.12 -33.81 -11.81
N SER A 212 -10.47 -35.08 -11.58
CA SER A 212 -10.04 -36.17 -12.45
C SER A 212 -10.66 -36.07 -13.85
N ASP A 213 -10.05 -36.73 -14.83
CA ASP A 213 -10.56 -36.77 -16.22
C ASP A 213 -12.03 -37.20 -16.31
N GLU A 214 -12.44 -38.17 -15.48
CA GLU A 214 -13.82 -38.65 -15.40
C GLU A 214 -14.79 -37.61 -14.80
N GLN A 215 -14.28 -36.68 -13.99
CA GLN A 215 -15.06 -35.65 -13.31
C GLN A 215 -15.12 -34.31 -14.09
N GLN A 216 -14.29 -34.14 -15.12
CA GLN A 216 -14.12 -32.88 -15.86
C GLN A 216 -15.44 -32.28 -16.33
N GLU A 217 -16.30 -33.08 -16.97
CA GLU A 217 -17.57 -32.59 -17.52
C GLU A 217 -18.55 -32.17 -16.42
N ALA A 218 -18.68 -32.98 -15.37
CA ALA A 218 -19.56 -32.66 -14.25
C ALA A 218 -19.08 -31.41 -13.49
N ALA A 219 -17.77 -31.28 -13.28
CA ALA A 219 -17.16 -30.13 -12.63
C ALA A 219 -17.35 -28.85 -13.46
N ARG A 220 -17.21 -28.94 -14.80
CA ARG A 220 -17.46 -27.82 -15.72
C ARG A 220 -18.90 -27.32 -15.61
N GLN A 221 -19.88 -28.23 -15.65
CA GLN A 221 -21.29 -27.85 -15.53
C GLN A 221 -21.64 -27.24 -14.16
N ILE A 222 -20.97 -27.66 -13.09
CA ILE A 222 -21.11 -27.03 -11.77
C ILE A 222 -20.53 -25.61 -11.80
N TYR A 223 -19.31 -25.46 -12.35
CA TYR A 223 -18.64 -24.17 -12.47
C TYR A 223 -19.46 -23.18 -13.32
N GLU A 224 -19.93 -23.60 -14.49
CA GLU A 224 -20.74 -22.75 -15.38
C GLU A 224 -22.03 -22.28 -14.71
N ARG A 225 -22.73 -23.17 -14.01
CA ARG A 225 -23.91 -22.77 -13.22
C ARG A 225 -23.56 -21.76 -12.13
N HIS A 226 -22.39 -21.92 -11.52
CA HIS A 226 -21.94 -21.06 -10.44
C HIS A 226 -21.58 -19.65 -10.92
N VAL A 227 -20.80 -19.51 -12.00
CA VAL A 227 -20.38 -18.18 -12.50
C VAL A 227 -21.51 -17.39 -13.18
N ASN A 228 -22.55 -18.08 -13.63
CA ASN A 228 -23.74 -17.47 -14.23
C ASN A 228 -24.90 -17.24 -13.24
N ALA A 229 -24.76 -17.66 -11.97
CA ALA A 229 -25.84 -17.49 -11.00
C ALA A 229 -26.07 -16.01 -10.68
N GLU A 230 -27.33 -15.57 -10.64
CA GLU A 230 -27.69 -14.16 -10.43
C GLU A 230 -27.35 -13.67 -9.01
N ASP A 231 -27.26 -14.59 -8.06
CA ASP A 231 -26.90 -14.34 -6.66
C ASP A 231 -25.41 -14.60 -6.37
N VAL A 232 -24.58 -14.77 -7.40
CA VAL A 232 -23.14 -15.03 -7.27
C VAL A 232 -22.32 -14.09 -8.14
N GLU A 233 -21.37 -13.38 -7.52
CA GLU A 233 -20.30 -12.69 -8.24
C GLU A 233 -19.02 -13.49 -8.11
N SER A 234 -18.56 -14.05 -9.24
CA SER A 234 -17.29 -14.78 -9.32
C SER A 234 -16.23 -13.89 -9.98
N LEU A 235 -15.09 -13.73 -9.33
CA LEU A 235 -13.97 -12.94 -9.79
C LEU A 235 -12.75 -13.84 -9.99
N ILE A 236 -12.03 -13.61 -11.08
CA ILE A 236 -10.71 -14.19 -11.33
C ILE A 236 -9.66 -13.08 -11.29
N VAL A 237 -8.56 -13.36 -10.62
CA VAL A 237 -7.40 -12.47 -10.50
C VAL A 237 -6.28 -13.07 -11.32
N THR A 238 -5.73 -12.31 -12.27
CA THR A 238 -4.63 -12.76 -13.12
C THR A 238 -3.39 -11.87 -12.96
N ARG A 239 -2.20 -12.46 -13.04
CA ARG A 239 -0.92 -11.76 -13.21
C ARG A 239 -0.31 -12.18 -14.54
N ASP A 240 -0.04 -11.24 -15.43
CA ASP A 240 0.50 -11.53 -16.78
C ASP A 240 -0.31 -12.60 -17.55
N SER A 241 -1.65 -12.55 -17.44
CA SER A 241 -2.62 -13.56 -17.95
C SER A 241 -2.64 -14.91 -17.22
N THR A 242 -1.77 -15.16 -16.25
CA THR A 242 -1.80 -16.36 -15.41
C THR A 242 -2.76 -16.15 -14.24
N PRO A 243 -3.76 -17.03 -14.03
CA PRO A 243 -4.62 -16.99 -12.84
C PRO A 243 -3.81 -17.15 -11.55
N VAL A 244 -4.04 -16.26 -10.59
CA VAL A 244 -3.39 -16.28 -9.26
C VAL A 244 -4.39 -16.14 -8.12
N GLY A 245 -5.67 -15.95 -8.43
CA GLY A 245 -6.74 -15.89 -7.45
C GLY A 245 -8.10 -16.17 -8.08
N PHE A 246 -8.99 -16.77 -7.30
CA PHE A 246 -10.39 -16.97 -7.64
C PHE A 246 -11.23 -16.72 -6.38
N LEU A 247 -12.29 -15.93 -6.51
CA LEU A 247 -13.19 -15.57 -5.42
C LEU A 247 -14.63 -15.68 -5.91
N SER A 248 -15.47 -16.40 -5.16
CA SER A 248 -16.93 -16.38 -5.36
C SER A 248 -17.62 -15.75 -4.16
N LEU A 249 -18.43 -14.74 -4.42
CA LEU A 249 -19.25 -14.04 -3.43
C LEU A 249 -20.72 -14.42 -3.63
N HIS A 250 -21.31 -15.07 -2.64
CA HIS A 250 -22.76 -15.31 -2.61
C HIS A 250 -23.46 -14.11 -1.99
N ILE A 251 -24.33 -13.46 -2.76
CA ILE A 251 -25.07 -12.26 -2.38
C ILE A 251 -26.45 -12.70 -1.87
N ARG A 252 -26.87 -12.15 -0.72
CA ARG A 252 -28.18 -12.40 -0.10
C ARG A 252 -28.99 -11.12 0.00
#